data_AF-A0A7X9IIY6-F1
#
_entry.id   AF-A0A7X9IIY6-F1
#
_cell.length_a   1.000
_cell.length_b   1.000
_cell.length_c   1.000
_cell.angle_alpha   90.00
_cell.angle_beta   90.00
_cell.angle_gamma   90.00
#
_symmetry.space_group_name_H-M   'P 1'
#
loop_
_entity.id
_entity.type
_entity.pdbx_description
1 polymer ?
#
loop_
_entity_poly.entity_id
_entity_poly.type
_entity_poly.pdbx_seq_one_letter_code
_entity_poly.pdbx_strand_id
1 'polypeptide(L)'
;GKSFWRYGHRWDNVYLYYLPEKMKRENPRARPGETERFEVSEKIILYRFLSKNSGMIATLDRDQFYCLGSTYVVRNKKGDEFPLEVLLAILNSKLIAYFNKSHFQGVKVTLSELNRLPMVKLNKEDPAQCQTLAEIVALVNEKYRINTQAVTPQEISALSQRQMALEDRIDSLVYRIYDLDQISITAIETYFSSESAY
;
A
#
# COMPACT_ATOMS: atom_id res chain seq x y z
N GLY A 1 12.41 -0.18 -7.74
CA GLY A 1 11.44 -1.08 -7.08
C GLY A 1 11.92 -1.70 -5.78
N LYS A 2 13.11 -1.33 -5.26
CA LYS A 2 13.55 -1.68 -3.89
C LYS A 2 13.63 -0.45 -2.96
N SER A 3 13.49 0.75 -3.52
CA SER A 3 13.62 2.03 -2.82
C SER A 3 12.31 2.52 -2.19
N PHE A 4 11.42 1.58 -1.83
CA PHE A 4 10.16 1.88 -1.15
C PHE A 4 9.77 0.76 -0.18
N TRP A 5 8.93 1.11 0.79
CA TRP A 5 8.40 0.23 1.83
C TRP A 5 6.96 0.64 2.13
N ARG A 6 6.34 0.04 3.16
CA ARG A 6 4.97 0.41 3.59
C ARG A 6 4.94 1.90 3.93
N TYR A 7 4.05 2.63 3.26
CA TYR A 7 3.85 4.06 3.49
C TYR A 7 5.13 4.91 3.32
N GLY A 8 6.05 4.56 2.45
CA GLY A 8 7.18 5.46 2.18
C GLY A 8 8.09 5.01 1.07
N HIS A 9 8.88 5.95 0.58
CA HIS A 9 9.95 5.73 -0.37
C HIS A 9 11.12 6.66 -0.14
N ARG A 10 12.22 6.33 -0.79
CA ARG A 10 13.39 7.19 -0.93
C ARG A 10 13.87 7.15 -2.36
N TRP A 11 14.27 8.29 -2.89
CA TRP A 11 14.95 8.33 -4.17
C TRP A 11 16.46 8.19 -3.96
N ASP A 12 17.04 7.10 -4.47
CA ASP A 12 18.46 6.80 -4.31
C ASP A 12 19.33 7.40 -5.44
N ASN A 13 18.88 8.48 -6.09
CA ASN A 13 19.53 9.10 -7.26
C ASN A 13 19.79 8.13 -8.42
N VAL A 14 18.86 7.18 -8.61
CA VAL A 14 18.90 6.20 -9.70
C VAL A 14 17.83 6.55 -10.73
N TYR A 15 18.23 6.50 -12.01
CA TYR A 15 17.37 6.78 -13.14
C TYR A 15 17.07 5.50 -13.91
N LEU A 16 15.85 5.41 -14.46
CA LEU A 16 15.47 4.36 -15.39
C LEU A 16 15.79 4.82 -16.82
N TYR A 17 16.59 4.04 -17.55
CA TYR A 17 16.80 4.28 -18.98
C TYR A 17 15.55 3.85 -19.77
N TYR A 18 14.55 4.73 -19.79
CA TYR A 18 13.21 4.43 -20.30
C TYR A 18 13.06 4.83 -21.77
N LEU A 19 13.23 3.87 -22.67
CA LEU A 19 13.08 4.06 -24.12
C LEU A 19 12.04 3.08 -24.69
N PRO A 20 10.73 3.38 -24.60
CA PRO A 20 9.67 2.42 -24.95
C PRO A 20 9.77 1.91 -26.39
N GLU A 21 10.10 2.78 -27.34
CA GLU A 21 10.24 2.40 -28.75
C GLU A 21 11.43 1.47 -29.00
N LYS A 22 12.56 1.71 -28.33
CA LYS A 22 13.70 0.80 -28.35
C LYS A 22 13.34 -0.55 -27.72
N MET A 23 12.66 -0.53 -26.57
CA MET A 23 12.21 -1.75 -25.88
C MET A 23 11.29 -2.62 -26.75
N LYS A 24 10.32 -2.00 -27.44
CA LYS A 24 9.39 -2.69 -28.35
C LYS A 24 10.12 -3.26 -29.58
N ARG A 25 11.07 -2.51 -30.13
CA ARG A 25 11.89 -2.95 -31.29
C ARG A 25 12.79 -4.14 -30.94
N GLU A 26 13.43 -4.12 -29.77
CA GLU A 26 14.35 -5.18 -29.32
C GLU A 26 13.61 -6.40 -28.75
N ASN A 27 12.43 -6.20 -28.18
CA ASN A 27 11.58 -7.27 -27.68
C ASN A 27 10.11 -6.97 -28.03
N PRO A 28 9.55 -7.60 -29.08
CA PRO A 28 8.15 -7.37 -29.49
C PRO A 28 7.10 -7.75 -28.44
N ARG A 29 7.47 -8.54 -27.42
CA ARG A 29 6.61 -8.89 -26.27
C ARG A 29 6.71 -7.86 -25.14
N ALA A 30 7.63 -6.90 -25.23
CA ALA A 30 7.71 -5.81 -24.27
C ALA A 30 6.40 -5.04 -24.27
N ARG A 31 5.94 -4.72 -23.06
CA ARG A 31 4.77 -3.88 -22.80
C ARG A 31 5.23 -2.75 -21.88
N PRO A 32 6.05 -1.81 -22.39
CA PRO A 32 6.41 -0.63 -21.63
C PRO A 32 5.11 0.11 -21.26
N GLY A 33 5.05 0.70 -20.05
CA GLY A 33 3.85 1.41 -19.63
C GLY A 33 3.75 2.78 -20.30
N GLU A 34 2.58 3.16 -20.77
CA GLU A 34 2.40 4.51 -21.32
C GLU A 34 2.70 5.60 -20.27
N THR A 35 3.12 6.80 -20.69
CA THR A 35 3.52 7.87 -19.77
C THR A 35 2.38 8.26 -18.85
N GLU A 36 1.12 8.25 -19.31
CA GLU A 36 -0.06 8.56 -18.50
C GLU A 36 -0.31 7.53 -17.38
N ARG A 37 0.40 6.39 -17.38
CA ARG A 37 0.39 5.46 -16.26
C ARG A 37 1.21 5.98 -15.08
N PHE A 38 2.31 6.69 -15.35
CA PHE A 38 3.30 7.11 -14.35
C PHE A 38 3.22 8.60 -14.05
N GLU A 39 2.99 9.43 -15.06
CA GLU A 39 2.95 10.89 -14.98
C GLU A 39 1.56 11.39 -14.52
N VAL A 40 1.14 10.94 -13.34
CA VAL A 40 -0.08 11.36 -12.65
C VAL A 40 0.27 12.01 -11.32
N SER A 41 -0.56 12.95 -10.86
CA SER A 41 -0.31 13.69 -9.61
C SER A 41 -0.19 12.79 -8.38
N GLU A 42 -0.92 11.68 -8.37
CA GLU A 42 -0.89 10.71 -7.29
C GLU A 42 -1.18 9.30 -7.81
N LYS A 43 -0.42 8.33 -7.33
CA LYS A 43 -0.66 6.90 -7.54
C LYS A 43 -0.14 6.10 -6.35
N ILE A 44 -0.61 4.87 -6.22
CA ILE A 44 -0.02 3.88 -5.31
C ILE A 44 0.93 2.99 -6.11
N ILE A 45 2.12 2.79 -5.56
CA ILE A 45 3.04 1.74 -6.00
C ILE A 45 2.88 0.56 -5.06
N LEU A 46 2.44 -0.59 -5.59
CA LEU A 46 2.29 -1.84 -4.86
C LEU A 46 3.39 -2.82 -5.27
N TYR A 47 4.16 -3.34 -4.32
CA TYR A 47 5.12 -4.39 -4.59
C TYR A 47 4.41 -5.72 -4.87
N ARG A 48 4.85 -6.42 -5.91
CA ARG A 48 4.23 -7.71 -6.28
C ARG A 48 4.60 -8.85 -5.35
N PHE A 49 5.64 -8.71 -4.52
CA PHE A 49 6.03 -9.75 -3.57
C PHE A 49 5.52 -9.39 -2.18
N LEU A 50 5.00 -10.39 -1.48
CA LEU A 50 4.50 -10.25 -0.12
C LEU A 50 5.66 -10.17 0.86
N SER A 51 5.48 -9.40 1.93
CA SER A 51 6.37 -9.40 3.09
C SER A 51 6.19 -10.69 3.92
N LYS A 52 6.87 -10.75 5.06
CA LYS A 52 6.49 -11.68 6.14
C LYS A 52 4.99 -11.57 6.42
N ASN A 53 4.40 -12.69 6.85
CA ASN A 53 2.99 -12.82 7.27
C ASN A 53 1.98 -12.46 6.15
N SER A 54 2.37 -12.64 4.88
CA SER A 54 1.54 -12.38 3.70
C SER A 54 1.09 -10.91 3.54
N GLY A 55 1.81 -9.98 4.17
CA GLY A 55 1.54 -8.55 4.08
C GLY A 55 1.87 -7.97 2.71
N MET A 56 1.03 -7.06 2.22
CA MET A 56 1.38 -6.26 1.06
C MET A 56 2.33 -5.12 1.46
N ILE A 57 3.13 -4.66 0.48
CA ILE A 57 4.01 -3.51 0.63
C ILE A 57 3.60 -2.49 -0.42
N ALA A 58 2.93 -1.42 0.02
CA ALA A 58 2.53 -0.33 -0.86
C ALA A 58 2.89 1.05 -0.27
N THR A 59 3.08 2.03 -1.15
CA THR A 59 3.26 3.45 -0.82
C THR A 59 2.55 4.35 -1.81
N LEU A 60 2.32 5.61 -1.41
CA LEU A 60 1.95 6.68 -2.33
C LEU A 60 3.17 7.15 -3.11
N ASP A 61 2.93 7.61 -4.32
CA ASP A 61 3.88 8.29 -5.18
C ASP A 61 3.21 9.55 -5.76
N ARG A 62 3.79 10.69 -5.41
CA ARG A 62 3.40 12.04 -5.86
C ARG A 62 4.50 12.71 -6.69
N ASP A 63 5.58 11.97 -6.97
CA ASP A 63 6.78 12.43 -7.66
C ASP A 63 6.90 11.81 -9.06
N GLN A 64 5.85 11.13 -9.53
CA GLN A 64 5.74 10.58 -10.88
C GLN A 64 6.79 9.49 -11.22
N PHE A 65 7.22 8.68 -10.26
CA PHE A 65 8.21 7.63 -10.51
C PHE A 65 7.77 6.59 -11.54
N TYR A 66 8.71 6.26 -12.42
CA TYR A 66 8.61 5.13 -13.33
C TYR A 66 8.96 3.83 -12.60
N CYS A 67 8.07 2.85 -12.69
CA CYS A 67 8.16 1.64 -11.89
C CYS A 67 8.56 0.42 -12.73
N LEU A 68 9.30 -0.51 -12.11
CA LEU A 68 9.71 -1.77 -12.72
C LEU A 68 8.56 -2.80 -12.70
N GLY A 69 8.64 -3.83 -13.55
CA GLY A 69 7.62 -4.90 -13.65
C GLY A 69 7.42 -5.76 -12.39
N SER A 70 8.22 -5.54 -11.35
CA SER A 70 8.04 -6.09 -10.00
C SER A 70 7.01 -5.33 -9.16
N THR A 71 6.35 -4.33 -9.72
CA THR A 71 5.33 -3.50 -9.05
C THR A 71 4.04 -3.44 -9.86
N TYR A 72 2.93 -3.16 -9.18
CA TYR A 72 1.71 -2.65 -9.79
C TYR A 72 1.59 -1.15 -9.51
N VAL A 73 0.96 -0.45 -10.45
CA VAL A 73 0.60 0.96 -10.31
C VAL A 73 -0.91 1.01 -10.19
N VAL A 74 -1.41 1.58 -9.09
CA VAL A 74 -2.83 1.74 -8.81
C VAL A 74 -3.15 3.24 -8.80
N ARG A 75 -4.21 3.63 -9.49
CA ARG A 75 -4.63 5.03 -9.63
C ARG A 75 -6.14 5.09 -9.77
N ASN A 76 -6.72 6.25 -9.47
CA ASN A 76 -8.11 6.51 -9.78
C ASN A 76 -8.36 6.41 -11.28
N LYS A 77 -9.56 5.99 -11.65
CA LYS A 77 -10.03 6.10 -13.03
C LYS A 77 -10.17 7.58 -13.38
N LYS A 78 -10.02 7.91 -14.67
CA LYS A 78 -10.19 9.29 -15.12
C LYS A 78 -11.60 9.78 -14.76
N GLY A 79 -11.69 10.90 -14.04
CA GLY A 79 -12.95 11.48 -13.58
C GLY A 79 -13.50 10.88 -12.27
N ASP A 80 -12.76 9.98 -11.63
CA ASP A 80 -13.08 9.45 -10.31
C ASP A 80 -12.19 10.09 -9.24
N GLU A 81 -12.78 10.40 -8.08
CA GLU A 81 -12.10 10.97 -6.94
C GLU A 81 -12.32 10.07 -5.72
N PHE A 82 -11.24 9.36 -5.40
CA PHE A 82 -11.12 8.54 -4.21
C PHE A 82 -9.80 8.84 -3.51
N PRO A 83 -9.79 9.07 -2.18
CA PRO A 83 -8.56 9.29 -1.44
C PRO A 83 -7.70 8.02 -1.45
N LEU A 84 -6.59 8.05 -2.20
CA LEU A 84 -5.73 6.88 -2.34
C LEU A 84 -5.07 6.47 -1.02
N GLU A 85 -4.99 7.38 -0.05
CA GLU A 85 -4.58 7.07 1.32
C GLU A 85 -5.45 5.99 1.96
N VAL A 86 -6.77 6.03 1.73
CA VAL A 86 -7.70 5.03 2.29
C VAL A 86 -7.43 3.67 1.66
N LEU A 87 -7.25 3.63 0.34
CA LEU A 87 -6.92 2.38 -0.34
C LEU A 87 -5.54 1.86 0.14
N LEU A 88 -4.58 2.76 0.32
CA LEU A 88 -3.26 2.40 0.83
C LEU A 88 -3.34 1.80 2.24
N ALA A 89 -4.14 2.39 3.14
CA ALA A 89 -4.40 1.86 4.47
C ALA A 89 -4.97 0.45 4.42
N ILE A 90 -5.98 0.22 3.56
CA ILE A 90 -6.58 -1.10 3.37
C ILE A 90 -5.53 -2.10 2.87
N LEU A 91 -4.82 -1.78 1.79
CA LEU A 91 -3.84 -2.71 1.19
C LEU A 91 -2.73 -3.11 2.16
N ASN A 92 -2.24 -2.17 2.97
CA ASN A 92 -1.21 -2.44 3.97
C ASN A 92 -1.79 -3.04 5.28
N SER A 93 -3.10 -3.13 5.47
CA SER A 93 -3.67 -3.53 6.77
C SER A 93 -3.37 -4.98 7.17
N LYS A 94 -3.40 -5.24 8.49
CA LYS A 94 -3.42 -6.60 9.06
C LYS A 94 -4.59 -7.41 8.54
N LEU A 95 -5.75 -6.80 8.30
CA LEU A 95 -6.93 -7.47 7.72
C LEU A 95 -6.61 -8.07 6.35
N ILE A 96 -6.04 -7.29 5.43
CA ILE A 96 -5.70 -7.78 4.08
C ILE A 96 -4.57 -8.81 4.13
N ALA A 97 -3.59 -8.63 5.02
CA ALA A 97 -2.54 -9.61 5.23
C ALA A 97 -3.10 -10.96 5.76
N TYR A 98 -4.00 -10.92 6.74
CA TYR A 98 -4.69 -12.10 7.28
C TYR A 98 -5.54 -12.79 6.21
N PHE A 99 -6.29 -12.02 5.41
CA PHE A 99 -7.07 -12.53 4.28
C PHE A 99 -6.19 -13.22 3.24
N ASN A 100 -5.09 -12.58 2.83
CA ASN A 100 -4.15 -13.15 1.87
C ASN A 100 -3.60 -14.48 2.35
N LYS A 101 -3.15 -14.53 3.62
CA LYS A 101 -2.61 -15.74 4.22
C LYS A 101 -3.59 -16.90 4.18
N SER A 102 -4.87 -16.62 4.39
CA SER A 102 -5.92 -17.64 4.49
C SER A 102 -6.50 -18.06 3.13
N HIS A 103 -6.39 -17.22 2.09
CA HIS A 103 -7.05 -17.47 0.80
C HIS A 103 -6.11 -17.73 -0.37
N PHE A 104 -4.85 -17.31 -0.29
CA PHE A 104 -3.91 -17.38 -1.39
C PHE A 104 -2.64 -18.13 -1.01
N GLN A 105 -2.00 -18.74 -2.00
CA GLN A 105 -0.73 -19.45 -1.84
C GLN A 105 0.33 -18.80 -2.72
N GLY A 106 1.48 -18.49 -2.12
CA GLY A 106 2.63 -18.00 -2.85
C GLY A 106 3.24 -16.74 -2.25
N VAL A 107 4.37 -16.34 -2.83
CA VAL A 107 5.16 -15.19 -2.37
C VAL A 107 4.87 -13.92 -3.17
N LYS A 108 3.97 -14.00 -4.16
CA LYS A 108 3.60 -12.88 -5.03
C LYS A 108 2.10 -12.70 -5.07
N VAL A 109 1.67 -11.45 -5.14
CA VAL A 109 0.28 -11.09 -5.43
C VAL A 109 0.08 -10.93 -6.95
N THR A 110 -0.92 -11.61 -7.48
CA THR A 110 -1.36 -11.55 -8.87
C THR A 110 -2.51 -10.56 -9.03
N LEU A 111 -2.76 -10.11 -10.27
CA LEU A 111 -3.93 -9.26 -10.57
C LEU A 111 -5.26 -9.98 -10.28
N SER A 112 -5.30 -11.31 -10.47
CA SER A 112 -6.47 -12.12 -10.16
C SER A 112 -6.78 -12.13 -8.67
N GLU A 113 -5.75 -12.25 -7.83
CA GLU A 113 -5.90 -12.20 -6.37
C GLU A 113 -6.27 -10.80 -5.87
N LEU A 114 -5.71 -9.74 -6.46
CA LEU A 114 -6.12 -8.36 -6.14
C LEU A 114 -7.61 -8.11 -6.40
N ASN A 115 -8.15 -8.66 -7.49
CA ASN A 115 -9.59 -8.56 -7.80
C ASN A 115 -10.48 -9.37 -6.85
N ARG A 116 -9.90 -10.26 -6.04
CA ARG A 116 -10.61 -11.10 -5.06
C ARG A 116 -10.46 -10.60 -3.63
N LEU A 117 -9.74 -9.50 -3.40
CA LEU A 117 -9.67 -8.89 -2.08
C LEU A 117 -11.07 -8.48 -1.61
N PRO A 118 -11.37 -8.60 -0.30
CA PRO A 118 -12.63 -8.18 0.24
C PRO A 118 -12.63 -6.64 0.24
N MET A 119 -13.10 -6.01 -0.82
CA MET A 119 -13.19 -4.54 -0.88
C MET A 119 -14.54 -4.09 -0.31
N VAL A 120 -14.51 -3.24 0.71
CA VAL A 120 -15.73 -2.68 1.30
C VAL A 120 -16.30 -1.56 0.43
N LYS A 121 -17.63 -1.50 0.33
CA LYS A 121 -18.31 -0.35 -0.28
C LYS A 121 -18.41 0.76 0.76
N LEU A 122 -17.80 1.90 0.48
CA LEU A 122 -17.83 3.07 1.33
C LEU A 122 -19.05 3.94 1.00
N ASN A 123 -19.83 4.25 2.03
CA ASN A 123 -20.92 5.21 2.02
C ASN A 123 -20.38 6.63 2.32
N LYS A 124 -20.23 7.43 1.28
CA LYS A 124 -19.80 8.84 1.39
C LYS A 124 -20.87 9.77 2.00
N GLU A 125 -22.07 9.27 2.26
CA GLU A 125 -23.16 10.03 2.87
C GLU A 125 -23.27 9.80 4.39
N ASP A 126 -22.60 8.78 4.92
CA ASP A 126 -22.55 8.52 6.36
C ASP A 126 -21.51 9.41 7.04
N PRO A 127 -21.91 10.38 7.91
CA PRO A 127 -20.97 11.28 8.57
C PRO A 127 -19.93 10.56 9.43
N ALA A 128 -20.30 9.46 10.09
CA ALA A 128 -19.39 8.70 10.93
C ALA A 128 -18.33 7.98 10.09
N GLN A 129 -18.74 7.45 8.93
CA GLN A 129 -17.81 6.86 7.98
C GLN A 129 -16.92 7.94 7.34
N CYS A 130 -17.47 9.09 6.94
CA CYS A 130 -16.68 10.21 6.44
C CYS A 130 -15.61 10.67 7.44
N GLN A 131 -15.95 10.77 8.72
CA GLN A 131 -15.00 11.10 9.78
C GLN A 131 -13.88 10.05 9.88
N THR A 132 -14.25 8.77 9.84
CA THR A 132 -13.29 7.65 9.87
C THR A 132 -12.34 7.70 8.66
N LEU A 133 -12.88 7.96 7.46
CA LEU A 133 -12.08 8.09 6.24
C LEU A 133 -11.12 9.29 6.31
N ALA A 134 -11.57 10.43 6.85
CA ALA A 134 -10.73 11.60 7.06
C ALA A 134 -9.60 11.34 8.07
N GLU A 135 -9.88 10.61 9.15
CA GLU A 135 -8.87 10.20 10.14
C GLU A 135 -7.81 9.27 9.50
N ILE A 136 -8.24 8.31 8.67
CA ILE A 136 -7.32 7.45 7.91
C ILE A 136 -6.41 8.29 7.02
N VAL A 137 -6.97 9.22 6.24
CA VAL A 137 -6.18 10.10 5.35
C VAL A 137 -5.14 10.88 6.14
N ALA A 138 -5.51 11.44 7.29
CA ALA A 138 -4.58 12.20 8.14
C ALA A 138 -3.44 11.32 8.66
N LEU A 139 -3.76 10.14 9.21
CA LEU A 139 -2.76 9.23 9.77
C LEU A 139 -1.82 8.65 8.71
N VAL A 140 -2.36 8.30 7.53
CA VAL A 140 -1.55 7.81 6.41
C VAL A 140 -0.59 8.89 5.92
N ASN A 141 -1.04 10.14 5.80
CA ASN A 141 -0.17 11.24 5.40
C ASN A 141 0.89 11.55 6.46
N GLU A 142 0.55 11.49 7.76
CA GLU A 142 1.53 11.62 8.84
C GLU A 142 2.57 10.50 8.78
N LYS A 143 2.13 9.25 8.66
CA LYS A 143 2.98 8.06 8.53
C LYS A 143 3.90 8.16 7.32
N TYR A 144 3.37 8.59 6.18
CA TYR A 144 4.12 8.79 4.95
C TYR A 144 5.21 9.85 5.11
N ARG A 145 4.89 10.99 5.72
CA ARG A 145 5.86 12.05 6.01
C ARG A 145 6.99 11.56 6.92
N ILE A 146 6.65 10.87 8.00
CA ILE A 146 7.65 10.32 8.94
C ILE A 146 8.57 9.32 8.23
N ASN A 147 8.00 8.44 7.41
CA ASN A 147 8.77 7.44 6.69
C ASN A 147 9.69 8.05 5.64
N THR A 148 9.24 9.04 4.87
CA THR A 148 10.01 9.64 3.77
C THR A 148 11.07 10.63 4.25
N GLN A 149 10.87 11.29 5.39
CA GLN A 149 11.80 12.30 5.93
C GLN A 149 12.85 11.73 6.89
N ALA A 150 12.67 10.52 7.42
CA ALA A 150 13.67 9.88 8.28
C ALA A 150 14.91 9.51 7.45
N VAL A 151 16.05 10.13 7.74
CA VAL A 151 17.26 10.01 6.92
C VAL A 151 18.39 9.23 7.60
N THR A 152 18.43 9.20 8.93
CA THR A 152 19.47 8.49 9.69
C THR A 152 18.96 7.24 10.41
N PRO A 153 19.80 6.21 10.62
CA PRO A 153 19.41 5.03 11.41
C PRO A 153 18.93 5.35 12.83
N GLN A 154 19.48 6.40 13.45
CA GLN A 154 19.09 6.84 14.79
C GLN A 154 17.69 7.46 14.80
N GLU A 155 17.37 8.32 13.83
CA GLU A 155 16.00 8.86 13.67
C GLU A 155 15.00 7.76 13.35
N ILE A 156 15.38 6.81 12.47
CA ILE A 156 14.53 5.64 12.15
C ILE A 156 14.24 4.84 13.42
N SER A 157 15.25 4.56 14.24
CA SER A 157 15.07 3.84 15.51
C SER A 157 14.18 4.61 16.48
N ALA A 158 14.41 5.92 16.66
CA ALA A 158 13.63 6.77 17.56
C ALA A 158 12.16 6.90 17.12
N LEU A 159 11.89 6.89 15.80
CA LEU A 159 10.56 7.02 15.24
C LEU A 159 9.80 5.69 15.14
N SER A 160 10.48 4.56 15.34
CA SER A 160 9.90 3.22 15.18
C SER A 160 8.65 2.99 16.04
N GLN A 161 8.65 3.41 17.31
CA GLN A 161 7.49 3.26 18.19
C GLN A 161 6.29 4.08 17.71
N ARG A 162 6.51 5.33 17.30
CA ARG A 162 5.47 6.19 16.73
C ARG A 162 4.94 5.61 15.42
N GLN A 163 5.84 5.11 14.59
CA GLN A 163 5.51 4.44 13.33
C GLN A 163 4.60 3.23 13.56
N MET A 164 4.91 2.38 14.54
CA MET A 164 4.08 1.22 14.88
C MET A 164 2.72 1.65 15.43
N ALA A 165 2.69 2.61 16.36
CA ALA A 165 1.43 3.14 16.93
C ALA A 165 0.50 3.75 15.87
N LEU A 166 1.06 4.45 14.87
CA LEU A 166 0.29 4.95 13.73
C LEU A 166 -0.30 3.81 12.89
N GLU A 167 0.45 2.74 12.64
CA GLU A 167 -0.06 1.57 11.91
C GLU A 167 -1.16 0.84 12.68
N ASP A 168 -0.99 0.60 13.98
CA ASP A 168 -2.02 -0.03 14.81
C ASP A 168 -3.32 0.82 14.86
N ARG A 169 -3.18 2.15 14.89
CA ARG A 169 -4.31 3.07 14.80
C ARG A 169 -4.99 2.99 13.44
N ILE A 170 -4.22 2.95 12.35
CA ILE A 170 -4.76 2.77 11.00
C ILE A 170 -5.50 1.44 10.89
N ASP A 171 -4.92 0.33 11.36
CA ASP A 171 -5.57 -0.99 11.36
C ASP A 171 -6.91 -0.97 12.12
N SER A 172 -6.95 -0.31 13.28
CA SER A 172 -8.19 -0.16 14.06
C SER A 172 -9.30 0.57 13.28
N LEU A 173 -8.93 1.60 12.50
CA LEU A 173 -9.88 2.32 11.64
C LEU A 173 -10.28 1.48 10.42
N VAL A 174 -9.36 0.68 9.88
CA VAL A 174 -9.67 -0.29 8.83
C VAL A 174 -10.69 -1.31 9.34
N TYR A 175 -10.52 -1.87 10.53
CA TYR A 175 -11.52 -2.78 11.10
C TYR A 175 -12.90 -2.13 11.24
N ARG A 176 -12.94 -0.84 11.61
CA ARG A 176 -14.18 -0.07 11.70
C ARG A 176 -14.87 0.11 10.36
N ILE A 177 -14.17 0.47 9.28
CA ILE A 177 -14.81 0.63 7.96
C ILE A 177 -15.32 -0.70 7.39
N TYR A 178 -14.77 -1.83 7.85
CA TYR A 178 -15.21 -3.18 7.51
C TYR A 178 -16.29 -3.73 8.46
N ASP A 179 -16.67 -2.98 9.48
CA ASP A 179 -17.64 -3.38 10.52
C ASP A 179 -17.30 -4.74 11.14
N LEU A 180 -16.02 -4.96 11.45
CA LEU A 180 -15.57 -6.22 12.04
C LEU A 180 -16.00 -6.33 13.50
N ASP A 181 -16.53 -7.49 13.85
CA ASP A 181 -16.85 -7.83 15.23
C ASP A 181 -15.56 -8.11 16.05
N GLN A 182 -15.72 -8.12 17.39
CA GLN A 182 -14.60 -8.31 18.30
C GLN A 182 -13.91 -9.68 18.17
N ILE A 183 -14.64 -10.74 17.80
CA ILE A 183 -14.09 -12.08 17.60
C ILE A 183 -13.17 -12.06 16.37
N SER A 184 -13.64 -11.47 15.27
CA SER A 184 -12.88 -11.28 14.04
C SER A 184 -11.60 -10.47 14.28
N ILE A 185 -11.70 -9.34 14.97
CA ILE A 185 -10.54 -8.51 15.34
C ILE A 185 -9.54 -9.30 16.18
N THR A 186 -10.03 -10.03 17.20
CA THR A 186 -9.18 -10.82 18.09
C THR A 186 -8.44 -11.92 17.33
N ALA A 187 -9.09 -12.59 16.38
CA ALA A 187 -8.46 -13.61 15.55
C ALA A 187 -7.31 -13.03 14.70
N ILE A 188 -7.53 -11.86 14.10
CA ILE A 188 -6.50 -11.15 13.32
C ILE A 188 -5.32 -10.76 14.22
N GLU A 189 -5.56 -10.07 15.34
CA GLU A 189 -4.47 -9.59 16.21
C GLU A 189 -3.69 -10.74 16.87
N THR A 190 -4.35 -11.85 17.21
CA THR A 190 -3.70 -13.04 17.75
C THR A 190 -2.77 -13.69 16.72
N TYR A 191 -3.16 -13.72 15.45
CA TYR A 191 -2.31 -14.22 14.36
C TYR A 191 -1.01 -13.41 14.27
N PHE A 192 -1.08 -12.08 14.30
CA PHE A 192 0.12 -11.23 14.21
C PHE A 192 0.96 -11.23 15.50
N SER A 193 0.34 -11.43 16.66
CA SER A 193 1.07 -11.55 17.93
C SER A 193 1.87 -12.86 18.00
N SER A 194 1.32 -13.98 17.54
CA SER A 194 1.98 -15.29 17.60
C SER A 194 3.09 -15.48 16.57
N GLU A 195 2.98 -14.90 15.37
CA GLU A 195 4.04 -14.94 14.36
C GLU A 195 5.20 -13.96 14.63
N SER A 196 5.04 -13.00 15.56
CA SER A 196 6.14 -12.11 15.99
C SER A 196 7.16 -12.80 16.93
N ALA A 197 6.84 -14.01 17.40
CA ALA A 197 7.64 -14.79 18.35
C ALA A 197 8.66 -15.76 17.72
N TYR A 198 8.81 -15.79 16.39
CA TYR A 198 9.75 -16.65 15.66
C TYR A 198 10.51 -15.94 14.53
#